data_AF-A0AAP0ESU9-F1
#
_entry.id   AF-A0AAP0ESU9-F1
#
_cell.length_a   1.000
_cell.length_b   1.000
_cell.length_c   1.000
_cell.angle_alpha   90.00
_cell.angle_beta   90.00
_cell.angle_gamma   90.00
#
_symmetry.space_group_name_H-M   'P 1'
#
loop_
_entity.id
_entity.type
_entity.pdbx_description
1 polymer ?
#
loop_
_entity_poly.entity_id
_entity_poly.type
_entity_poly.pdbx_seq_one_letter_code
_entity_poly.pdbx_strand_id
1 'polypeptide(L)'
;MWFLRNYTFRDFEKMANKIFDCRYCSAGCLPATYLEKEFWHEIAYGKTDSVEYACDIDGSAFSTSPNDQLGKSKWNLKVLIFFSFSSLVLFCWEYFIFEPYRHTLKFQLELTWKKKMKETNL
;
A
#
# COMPACT_ATOMS: atom_id res chain seq x y z
N MET A 1 2.18 -1.03 19.47
CA MET A 1 3.59 -1.17 19.09
C MET A 1 3.61 -1.91 17.77
N TRP A 2 3.92 -1.23 16.66
CA TRP A 2 3.97 -1.89 15.36
C TRP A 2 5.18 -2.82 15.36
N PHE A 3 4.94 -4.13 15.32
CA PHE A 3 6.03 -5.10 15.21
C PHE A 3 6.60 -4.98 13.80
N LEU A 4 7.79 -4.39 13.68
CA LEU A 4 8.52 -4.36 12.42
C LEU A 4 9.02 -5.79 12.15
N ARG A 5 8.21 -6.58 11.43
CA ARG A 5 8.60 -7.90 10.97
C ARG A 5 9.34 -7.76 9.65
N ASN A 6 10.53 -8.36 9.57
CA ASN A 6 11.30 -8.39 8.34
C ASN A 6 10.90 -9.63 7.54
N TYR A 7 10.48 -9.42 6.30
CA TYR A 7 10.13 -10.49 5.37
C TYR A 7 10.99 -10.39 4.11
N THR A 8 11.35 -11.53 3.55
CA THR A 8 11.73 -11.56 2.13
C THR A 8 10.46 -11.50 1.28
N PHE A 9 10.60 -11.10 0.00
CA PHE A 9 9.47 -11.05 -0.93
C PHE A 9 8.70 -12.39 -0.97
N ARG A 10 9.44 -13.51 -1.01
CA ARG A 10 8.88 -14.85 -1.08
C ARG A 10 8.19 -15.28 0.22
N ASP A 11 8.71 -14.86 1.37
CA ASP A 11 8.09 -15.19 2.65
C ASP A 11 6.79 -14.41 2.85
N PHE A 12 6.77 -13.13 2.44
CA PHE A 12 5.56 -12.32 2.44
C PHE A 12 4.49 -12.91 1.51
N GLU A 13 4.86 -13.32 0.30
CA GLU A 13 3.97 -13.99 -0.66
C GLU A 13 3.36 -15.27 -0.05
N LYS A 14 4.18 -16.14 0.56
CA LYS A 14 3.69 -17.37 1.20
C LYS A 14 2.75 -17.08 2.36
N MET A 15 3.05 -16.07 3.18
CA MET A 15 2.19 -15.66 4.27
C MET A 15 0.84 -15.14 3.75
N ALA A 16 0.87 -14.27 2.74
CA ALA A 16 -0.35 -13.72 2.13
C ALA A 16 -1.22 -14.83 1.54
N ASN A 17 -0.64 -15.75 0.78
CA ASN A 17 -1.37 -16.89 0.22
C ASN A 17 -1.94 -17.80 1.31
N LYS A 18 -1.17 -18.10 2.38
CA LYS A 18 -1.67 -18.90 3.50
C LYS A 18 -2.88 -18.26 4.18
N ILE A 19 -2.85 -16.94 4.41
CA ILE A 19 -3.98 -16.22 5.02
C ILE A 19 -5.18 -16.21 4.07
N PHE A 20 -4.94 -15.99 2.78
CA PHE A 20 -5.98 -16.01 1.74
C PHE A 20 -6.67 -17.37 1.66
N ASP A 21 -5.88 -18.46 1.60
CA ASP A 21 -6.36 -19.84 1.57
C ASP A 21 -7.18 -20.17 2.83
N CYS A 22 -6.72 -19.75 4.01
CA CYS A 22 -7.48 -19.95 5.25
C CYS A 22 -8.83 -19.21 5.26
N ARG A 23 -8.91 -18.05 4.60
CA ARG A 23 -10.12 -17.20 4.60
C ARG A 23 -11.15 -17.66 3.57
N TYR A 24 -10.69 -18.09 2.41
CA TYR A 24 -11.55 -18.37 1.26
C TYR A 24 -11.53 -19.84 0.81
N CYS A 25 -10.72 -20.70 1.45
CA CYS A 25 -10.52 -22.10 1.09
C CYS A 25 -10.13 -22.29 -0.39
N SER A 26 -9.45 -21.30 -0.97
CA SER A 26 -9.09 -21.25 -2.39
C SER A 26 -7.67 -20.73 -2.57
N ALA A 27 -6.85 -21.49 -3.29
CA ALA A 27 -5.48 -21.12 -3.67
C ALA A 27 -5.39 -20.21 -4.91
N GLY A 28 -6.53 -19.89 -5.53
CA GLY A 28 -6.62 -19.09 -6.74
C GLY A 28 -7.27 -17.73 -6.51
N CYS A 29 -6.99 -16.79 -7.42
CA CYS A 29 -7.60 -15.47 -7.44
C CYS A 29 -9.14 -15.58 -7.56
N LEU A 30 -9.85 -15.00 -6.60
CA LEU A 30 -11.30 -14.86 -6.66
C LEU A 30 -11.69 -13.68 -7.59
N PRO A 31 -12.94 -13.64 -8.08
CA PRO A 31 -13.43 -12.52 -8.87
C PRO A 31 -13.24 -11.19 -8.13
N ALA A 32 -12.73 -10.17 -8.82
CA ALA A 32 -12.45 -8.86 -8.22
C ALA A 32 -13.70 -8.24 -7.57
N THR A 33 -14.86 -8.39 -8.19
CA THR A 33 -16.15 -7.91 -7.67
C THR A 33 -16.55 -8.59 -6.35
N TYR A 34 -16.18 -9.86 -6.17
CA TYR A 34 -16.42 -10.58 -4.92
C TYR A 34 -15.48 -10.10 -3.82
N LEU A 35 -14.18 -9.97 -4.12
CA LEU A 35 -13.19 -9.48 -3.15
C LEU A 35 -13.46 -8.05 -2.70
N GLU A 36 -13.90 -7.18 -3.60
CA GLU A 36 -14.29 -5.81 -3.24
C GLU A 36 -15.46 -5.79 -2.25
N LYS A 37 -16.49 -6.61 -2.50
CA LYS A 37 -17.64 -6.71 -1.60
C LYS A 37 -17.24 -7.24 -0.22
N GLU A 38 -16.44 -8.30 -0.17
CA GLU A 38 -15.93 -8.87 1.09
C GLU A 38 -15.03 -7.88 1.84
N PHE A 39 -14.19 -7.12 1.13
CA PHE A 39 -13.37 -6.06 1.71
C PHE A 39 -14.24 -5.02 2.41
N TRP A 40 -15.26 -4.47 1.73
CA TRP A 40 -16.15 -3.48 2.34
C TRP A 40 -16.97 -4.05 3.50
N HIS A 41 -17.41 -5.30 3.38
CA HIS A 41 -18.10 -6.00 4.46
C HIS A 41 -17.21 -6.13 5.70
N GLU A 42 -15.94 -6.48 5.52
CA GLU A 42 -14.96 -6.61 6.60
C GLU A 42 -14.63 -5.26 7.24
N ILE A 43 -14.53 -4.18 6.46
CA ILE A 43 -14.31 -2.84 7.01
C ILE A 43 -15.50 -2.38 7.87
N ALA A 44 -16.73 -2.75 7.50
CA ALA A 44 -17.94 -2.33 8.20
C ALA A 44 -18.28 -3.19 9.43
N TYR A 45 -18.15 -4.52 9.32
CA TYR A 45 -18.64 -5.49 10.31
C TYR A 45 -17.63 -6.60 10.65
N GLY A 46 -16.43 -6.51 10.10
CA GLY A 46 -15.42 -7.54 10.21
C GLY A 46 -14.85 -7.73 11.60
N LYS A 47 -14.08 -8.80 11.73
CA LYS A 47 -13.35 -9.17 12.97
C LYS A 47 -11.83 -9.13 12.78
N THR A 48 -11.35 -8.76 11.60
CA THR A 48 -9.92 -8.66 11.30
C THR A 48 -9.36 -7.40 11.95
N ASP A 49 -8.54 -7.56 12.99
CA ASP A 49 -7.96 -6.43 13.72
C ASP A 49 -6.93 -5.64 12.91
N SER A 50 -6.12 -6.32 12.10
CA SER A 50 -5.07 -5.67 11.31
C SER A 50 -4.67 -6.48 10.07
N VAL A 51 -4.10 -5.77 9.10
CA VAL A 51 -3.46 -6.34 7.91
C VAL A 51 -2.04 -5.80 7.80
N GLU A 52 -1.11 -6.64 7.36
CA GLU A 52 0.29 -6.25 7.14
C GLU A 52 0.46 -5.78 5.70
N TYR A 53 0.98 -4.57 5.52
CA TYR A 53 1.39 -4.06 4.22
C TYR A 53 2.71 -3.31 4.35
N ALA A 54 3.48 -3.31 3.26
CA ALA A 54 4.71 -2.57 3.18
C ALA A 54 4.50 -1.30 2.34
N CYS A 55 4.48 -0.15 3.02
CA CYS A 55 4.47 1.19 2.39
C CYS A 55 5.89 1.70 2.20
N ASP A 56 6.06 2.63 1.26
CA ASP A 56 7.26 3.48 1.16
C ASP A 56 8.56 2.66 1.16
N ILE A 57 8.54 1.50 0.49
CA ILE A 57 9.73 0.66 0.34
C ILE A 57 10.61 1.28 -0.74
N ASP A 58 11.83 1.63 -0.37
CA ASP A 58 12.84 2.06 -1.32
C ASP A 58 13.25 0.89 -2.23
N GLY A 59 13.23 1.15 -3.54
CA GLY A 59 13.61 0.16 -4.53
C GLY A 59 12.74 0.22 -5.78
N SER A 60 13.00 -0.68 -6.72
CA SER A 60 12.20 -0.79 -7.94
C SER A 60 12.25 -2.20 -8.47
N ALA A 61 11.08 -2.70 -8.86
CA ALA A 61 10.95 -4.00 -9.51
C ALA A 61 11.31 -3.96 -11.01
N PHE A 62 11.54 -2.78 -11.60
CA PHE A 62 11.96 -2.68 -12.99
C PHE A 62 13.38 -3.22 -13.17
N SER A 63 13.58 -4.04 -14.20
CA SER A 63 14.89 -4.57 -14.54
C SER A 63 15.84 -3.45 -14.97
N THR A 64 17.12 -3.59 -14.60
CA THR A 64 18.22 -2.78 -15.11
C THR A 64 18.91 -3.41 -16.31
N SER A 65 18.49 -4.62 -16.71
CA SER A 65 19.07 -5.33 -17.84
C SER A 65 18.88 -4.55 -19.13
N PRO A 66 19.92 -4.42 -19.97
CA PRO A 66 19.79 -3.73 -21.23
C PRO A 66 18.86 -4.46 -22.22
N ASN A 67 18.51 -5.72 -21.97
CA ASN A 67 17.65 -6.49 -22.86
C ASN A 67 16.17 -6.46 -22.45
N ASP A 68 15.84 -5.89 -21.29
CA ASP A 68 14.44 -5.75 -20.87
C ASP A 68 13.77 -4.56 -21.56
N GLN A 69 12.78 -4.85 -22.38
CA GLN A 69 12.02 -3.83 -23.11
C GLN A 69 11.19 -2.96 -22.16
N LEU A 70 10.64 -3.53 -21.08
CA LEU A 70 9.85 -2.78 -20.10
C LEU A 70 10.75 -1.84 -19.30
N GLY A 71 11.89 -2.34 -18.80
CA GLY A 71 12.88 -1.57 -18.06
C GLY A 71 13.45 -0.37 -18.83
N LYS A 72 13.61 -0.47 -20.15
CA LYS A 72 14.09 0.64 -21.00
C LYS A 72 13.01 1.59 -21.51
N SER A 73 11.75 1.19 -21.43
CA SER A 73 10.64 1.97 -21.98
C SER A 73 10.43 3.27 -21.18
N LYS A 74 9.70 4.21 -21.78
CA LYS A 74 9.21 5.43 -21.08
C LYS A 74 8.18 5.12 -19.99
N TRP A 75 7.71 3.87 -19.89
CA TRP A 75 6.81 3.40 -18.84
C TRP A 75 7.55 2.95 -17.57
N ASN A 76 8.88 2.86 -17.59
CA ASN A 76 9.65 2.70 -16.38
C ASN A 76 9.47 3.96 -15.52
N LEU A 77 8.89 3.81 -14.33
CA LEU A 77 8.57 4.93 -13.45
C LEU A 77 9.81 5.74 -13.05
N LYS A 78 10.99 5.11 -12.98
CA LYS A 78 12.25 5.85 -12.77
C LYS A 78 12.50 6.86 -13.90
N VAL A 79 12.30 6.41 -15.13
CA VAL A 79 12.50 7.21 -16.34
C VAL A 79 11.37 8.22 -16.53
N LEU A 80 10.13 7.83 -16.22
CA LEU A 80 8.95 8.69 -16.33
C LEU A 80 9.07 9.93 -15.44
N ILE A 81 9.53 9.76 -14.19
CA ILE A 81 9.79 10.90 -13.30
C ILE A 81 10.75 11.87 -13.98
N PHE A 82 11.83 11.36 -14.63
CA PHE A 82 12.81 12.13 -15.45
C PHE A 82 12.25 12.89 -16.65
N PHE A 83 11.23 12.38 -17.32
CA PHE A 83 10.61 13.08 -18.45
C PHE A 83 9.55 14.12 -18.01
N SER A 84 8.94 13.94 -16.84
CA SER A 84 7.92 14.86 -16.30
C SER A 84 8.50 16.06 -15.52
N PHE A 85 9.81 16.32 -15.61
CA PHE A 85 10.56 17.31 -14.81
C PHE A 85 10.13 18.78 -14.96
N SER A 86 9.21 19.15 -15.85
CA SER A 86 8.90 20.57 -16.09
C SER A 86 7.86 21.19 -15.13
N SER A 87 7.05 20.41 -14.41
CA SER A 87 6.03 20.95 -13.48
C SER A 87 6.01 20.29 -12.09
N LEU A 88 6.49 19.06 -11.96
CA LEU A 88 6.47 18.32 -10.69
C LEU A 88 7.60 18.67 -9.72
N VAL A 89 8.73 19.20 -10.20
CA VAL A 89 9.88 19.52 -9.32
C VAL A 89 9.56 20.68 -8.36
N LEU A 90 8.79 21.67 -8.82
CA LEU A 90 8.34 22.77 -7.95
C LEU A 90 7.37 22.27 -6.87
N PHE A 91 6.50 21.31 -7.21
CA PHE A 91 5.54 20.73 -6.29
C PHE A 91 6.20 19.76 -5.30
N CYS A 92 7.18 18.96 -5.75
CA CYS A 92 7.93 18.04 -4.89
C CYS A 92 8.90 18.75 -3.94
N TRP A 93 9.43 19.93 -4.30
CA TRP A 93 10.27 20.71 -3.37
C TRP A 93 9.47 21.21 -2.16
N GLU A 94 8.22 21.64 -2.36
CA GLU A 94 7.32 21.97 -1.24
C GLU A 94 6.92 20.73 -0.42
N TYR A 95 6.73 19.57 -1.06
CA TYR A 95 6.40 18.31 -0.37
C TYR A 95 7.55 17.76 0.48
N PHE A 96 8.81 17.86 0.03
CA PHE A 96 9.97 17.34 0.76
C PHE A 96 10.27 18.15 2.04
N ILE A 97 9.85 19.42 2.11
CA ILE A 97 9.91 20.22 3.34
C ILE A 97 8.75 19.88 4.31
N PHE A 98 7.65 19.31 3.82
CA PHE A 98 6.48 18.93 4.63
C PHE A 98 6.50 17.49 5.18
N GLU A 99 7.48 16.67 4.79
CA GLU A 99 7.73 15.32 5.29
C GLU A 99 7.66 15.16 6.84
N PRO A 100 8.19 16.08 7.68
CA PRO A 100 8.11 15.93 9.14
C PRO A 100 6.71 16.13 9.75
N TYR A 101 5.72 16.61 8.98
CA TYR A 101 4.35 16.83 9.48
C TYR A 101 3.37 15.70 9.11
N ARG A 102 3.76 14.75 8.25
CA ARG A 102 2.89 13.66 7.80
C ARG A 102 2.52 12.68 8.92
N HIS A 103 3.44 12.43 9.85
CA HIS A 103 3.17 11.59 11.02
C HIS A 103 2.10 12.20 11.93
N THR A 104 2.13 13.52 12.12
CA THR A 104 1.17 14.26 12.95
C THR A 104 -0.23 14.27 12.31
N LEU A 105 -0.30 14.48 10.99
CA LEU A 105 -1.56 14.47 10.24
C LEU A 105 -2.21 13.08 10.18
N LYS A 106 -1.42 12.01 9.98
CA LYS A 106 -1.92 10.63 10.01
C LYS A 106 -2.45 10.25 11.40
N PHE A 107 -1.79 10.70 12.46
CA PHE A 107 -2.24 10.49 13.84
C PHE A 107 -3.52 11.27 14.15
N GLN A 108 -3.63 12.53 13.69
CA GLN A 108 -4.86 13.32 13.81
C GLN A 108 -6.03 12.70 13.03
N LEU A 109 -5.83 12.25 11.80
CA LEU A 109 -6.86 11.56 11.01
C LEU A 109 -7.34 10.27 11.68
N GLU A 110 -6.43 9.46 12.25
CA GLU A 110 -6.80 8.28 13.04
C GLU A 110 -7.63 8.62 14.28
N LEU A 111 -7.24 9.67 15.03
CA LEU A 111 -7.99 10.12 16.20
C LEU A 111 -9.37 10.66 15.82
N THR A 112 -9.47 11.36 14.69
CA THR A 112 -10.73 11.93 14.20
C THR A 112 -11.67 10.83 13.72
N TRP A 113 -11.15 9.81 13.02
CA TRP A 113 -11.92 8.61 12.65
C TRP A 113 -12.38 7.82 13.88
N LYS A 114 -11.48 7.56 14.84
CA LYS A 114 -11.83 6.86 16.10
C LYS A 114 -12.86 7.62 16.93
N LYS A 115 -12.81 8.96 16.93
CA LYS A 115 -13.82 9.80 17.61
C LYS A 115 -15.17 9.75 16.90
N LYS A 116 -15.19 9.86 15.57
CA LYS A 116 -16.42 9.81 14.76
C LYS A 116 -17.12 8.44 14.83
N MET A 117 -16.35 7.35 14.87
CA MET A 117 -16.87 5.98 15.05
C MET A 117 -17.47 5.73 16.44
N LYS A 118 -17.01 6.44 17.48
CA LYS A 118 -17.61 6.38 18.83
C LYS A 118 -18.90 7.20 18.94
N GLU A 119 -18.98 8.33 18.23
CA GLU A 119 -20.17 9.19 18.22
C GLU A 119 -21.34 8.62 17.40
N THR A 120 -21.08 7.67 16.50
CA THR A 120 -22.10 6.99 15.67
C THR A 120 -22.60 5.66 16.24
N ASN A 121 -22.10 5.23 17.41
CA ASN A 121 -22.55 4.04 18.14
C ASN A 121 -23.40 4.39 19.38
N LEU A 122 -24.23 5.44 19.27
CA LEU A 122 -25.32 5.79 20.20
C LEU A 122 -26.63 5.87 19.41
#